data_AF-A0A7T6Z4V7-F1
#
_entry.id   AF-A0A7T6Z4V7-F1
#
_cell.length_a   1.000
_cell.length_b   1.000
_cell.length_c   1.000
_cell.angle_alpha   90.00
_cell.angle_beta   90.00
_cell.angle_gamma   90.00
#
_symmetry.space_group_name_H-M   'P 1'
#
loop_
_entity.id
_entity.type
_entity.pdbx_description
1 polymer ?
#
loop_
_entity_poly.entity_id
_entity_poly.type
_entity_poly.pdbx_seq_one_letter_code
_entity_poly.pdbx_strand_id
1 'polypeptide(L)' 'MYSVVAERLVRLVLEADHRPLTDHEQQEYMESKQYLKNFYREKEKLAAMSYIAYTTEDYEWQHEICSEMEKLKGE' A
#
# COMPACT_ATOMS: atom_id res chain seq x y z
N MET A 1 7.77 0.90 -5.66
CA MET A 1 8.04 -0.12 -4.61
C MET A 1 6.84 -1.02 -4.32
N TYR A 2 5.63 -0.46 -4.25
CA TYR A 2 4.37 -1.20 -4.01
C TYR A 2 4.16 -2.42 -4.92
N SER A 3 4.34 -2.28 -6.24
CA SER A 3 4.08 -3.36 -7.21
C SER A 3 4.93 -4.60 -6.94
N VAL A 4 6.21 -4.42 -6.66
CA VAL A 4 7.16 -5.51 -6.37
C VAL A 4 6.76 -6.27 -5.10
N VAL A 5 6.35 -5.56 -4.04
CA VAL A 5 5.92 -6.20 -2.77
C VAL A 5 4.58 -6.92 -2.94
N ALA A 6 3.64 -6.33 -3.69
CA ALA A 6 2.37 -6.96 -4.01
C ALA A 6 2.56 -8.25 -4.81
N GLU A 7 3.39 -8.23 -5.85
CA GLU A 7 3.74 -9.40 -6.64
C GLU A 7 4.41 -10.48 -5.79
N ARG A 8 5.33 -10.11 -4.88
CA ARG A 8 5.97 -11.08 -3.98
C ARG A 8 4.98 -11.73 -3.03
N LEU A 9 4.06 -10.96 -2.43
CA LEU A 9 3.02 -11.52 -1.57
C LEU A 9 2.14 -12.52 -2.33
N VAL A 10 1.71 -12.18 -3.55
CA VAL A 10 0.90 -13.09 -4.38
C VAL A 10 1.65 -14.39 -4.66
N ARG A 11 2.94 -14.34 -5.01
CA ARG A 11 3.74 -15.55 -5.20
C ARG A 11 3.81 -16.41 -3.95
N LEU A 12 4.05 -15.81 -2.78
CA LEU A 12 4.11 -16.53 -1.51
C LEU A 12 2.77 -17.18 -1.12
N VAL A 13 1.64 -16.52 -1.43
CA VAL A 13 0.30 -17.12 -1.27
C VAL A 13 0.18 -18.38 -2.14
N LEU A 14 0.53 -18.29 -3.42
CA LEU A 14 0.45 -19.42 -4.34
C LEU A 14 1.41 -20.55 -3.96
N GLU A 15 2.61 -20.22 -3.50
CA GLU A 15 3.58 -21.21 -2.99
C GLU A 15 3.03 -21.95 -1.76
N ALA A 16 2.37 -21.23 -0.84
CA ALA A 16 1.76 -21.79 0.36
C ALA A 16 0.60 -22.76 0.06
N ASP A 17 -0.11 -22.57 -1.05
CA ASP A 17 -1.16 -23.49 -1.52
C ASP A 17 -0.59 -24.82 -2.04
N HIS A 18 0.68 -24.82 -2.48
CA HIS A 18 1.33 -25.99 -3.08
C HIS A 18 2.28 -26.71 -2.11
N ARG A 19 2.91 -25.99 -1.18
CA ARG A 19 3.84 -26.54 -0.19
C ARG A 19 3.91 -25.65 1.05
N PRO A 20 4.38 -26.19 2.20
CA PRO A 20 4.77 -25.33 3.31
C PRO A 20 5.83 -24.31 2.88
N LEU A 21 5.68 -23.08 3.35
CA LEU A 21 6.70 -22.06 3.24
C LEU A 21 7.89 -22.39 4.16
N THR A 22 9.09 -22.07 3.72
CA THR A 22 10.28 -22.06 4.58
C THR A 22 10.17 -20.93 5.60
N ASP A 23 10.95 -20.98 6.69
CA ASP A 23 10.95 -19.93 7.71
C ASP A 23 11.24 -18.54 7.12
N HIS A 24 12.13 -18.47 6.13
CA HIS A 24 12.45 -17.24 5.44
C HIS A 24 11.27 -16.71 4.60
N GLU A 25 10.62 -17.58 3.82
CA GLU A 25 9.44 -17.22 3.03
C GLU A 25 8.26 -16.83 3.91
N GLN A 26 8.10 -17.48 5.06
CA GLN A 26 7.09 -17.15 6.04
C GLN A 26 7.32 -15.76 6.64
N GLN A 27 8.58 -15.41 6.91
CA GLN A 27 8.94 -14.05 7.34
C GLN A 27 8.63 -13.03 6.24
N GLU A 28 9.08 -13.27 5.00
CA GLU A 28 8.80 -12.38 3.86
C GLU A 28 7.30 -12.19 3.62
N TYR A 29 6.50 -13.25 3.81
CA TYR A 29 5.05 -13.20 3.70
C TYR A 29 4.45 -12.23 4.71
N MET A 30 4.88 -12.31 5.97
CA MET A 30 4.38 -11.46 7.05
C MET A 30 4.80 -10.00 6.85
N GLU A 31 6.05 -9.76 6.45
CA GLU A 31 6.57 -8.43 6.15
C GLU A 31 5.85 -7.79 4.96
N SER A 32 5.69 -8.54 3.86
CA SER A 32 4.99 -8.07 2.65
C SER A 32 3.53 -7.73 2.95
N LYS A 33 2.85 -8.59 3.72
CA LYS A 33 1.47 -8.35 4.16
C LYS A 33 1.36 -7.11 5.05
N GLN A 34 2.27 -6.94 5.99
CA GLN A 34 2.28 -5.78 6.88
C GLN A 34 2.55 -4.47 6.13
N TYR A 35 3.51 -4.49 5.19
CA TYR A 35 3.79 -3.36 4.31
C TYR A 35 2.55 -2.95 3.51
N LEU A 36 1.89 -3.90 2.84
CA LEU A 36 0.72 -3.61 2.01
C LEU A 36 -0.46 -3.11 2.86
N LYS A 37 -0.65 -3.67 4.07
CA LYS A 37 -1.67 -3.18 5.01
C LYS A 37 -1.45 -1.70 5.38
N ASN A 38 -0.20 -1.33 5.67
CA ASN A 38 0.14 0.05 6.00
C ASN A 38 -0.04 0.98 4.79
N PHE A 39 0.39 0.53 3.61
CA PHE A 39 0.22 1.27 2.36
C PHE A 39 -1.26 1.57 2.08
N TYR A 40 -2.13 0.56 2.14
CA TYR A 40 -3.56 0.75 1.88
C TYR A 40 -4.22 1.68 2.90
N ARG A 41 -3.87 1.53 4.19
CA ARG A 41 -4.37 2.42 5.24
C ARG A 41 -4.03 3.89 4.96
N GLU A 42 -2.78 4.18 4.60
CA GLU A 42 -2.38 5.57 4.33
C GLU A 42 -3.01 6.09 3.04
N LYS A 43 -3.07 5.25 2.00
CA LYS A 43 -3.73 5.59 0.73
C LYS A 43 -5.21 5.94 0.93
N GLU A 44 -5.95 5.15 1.69
CA GLU A 44 -7.37 5.39 1.97
C GLU A 44 -7.58 6.67 2.79
N LYS A 45 -6.72 6.91 3.79
CA LYS A 45 -6.73 8.15 4.57
C LYS A 45 -6.51 9.37 3.69
N LEU A 46 -5.49 9.36 2.83
CA LEU A 46 -5.21 10.47 1.92
C LEU A 46 -6.34 10.68 0.91
N ALA A 47 -6.93 9.60 0.37
CA ALA A 47 -8.08 9.70 -0.53
C ALA A 47 -9.29 10.35 0.15
N ALA A 48 -9.58 9.98 1.40
CA ALA A 48 -10.65 10.59 2.18
C ALA A 48 -10.38 12.08 2.45
N MET A 49 -9.14 12.43 2.82
CA MET A 49 -8.74 13.83 3.01
C MET A 49 -8.87 14.65 1.72
N SER A 50 -8.44 14.10 0.57
CA SER A 50 -8.53 14.77 -0.72
C SER A 50 -9.99 15.05 -1.10
N TYR A 51 -10.89 14.10 -0.83
CA TYR A 51 -12.32 14.28 -1.03
C TYR A 51 -12.88 15.40 -0.15
N ILE A 52 -12.51 15.44 1.15
CA ILE A 52 -12.93 16.51 2.05
C ILE A 52 -12.46 17.87 1.53
N ALA A 53 -11.16 18.00 1.21
CA ALA A 53 -10.56 19.22 0.69
C ALA A 53 -11.30 19.74 -0.57
N TYR A 54 -11.61 18.82 -1.51
CA TYR A 54 -12.41 19.14 -2.69
C TYR A 54 -13.80 19.65 -2.34
N THR A 55 -14.53 18.96 -1.44
CA THR A 55 -15.89 19.35 -1.05
C THR A 55 -15.95 20.65 -0.25
N THR A 56 -14.86 21.05 0.38
CA THR A 56 -14.72 22.33 1.09
C THR A 56 -14.07 23.42 0.23
N GLU A 57 -13.84 23.16 -1.06
CA GLU A 57 -13.18 24.08 -2.01
C GLU A 57 -11.76 24.51 -1.59
N ASP A 58 -11.10 23.73 -0.73
CA ASP A 58 -9.73 23.94 -0.29
C ASP A 58 -8.76 23.25 -1.27
N TYR A 59 -8.61 23.86 -2.44
CA TYR A 59 -7.83 23.28 -3.53
C TYR A 59 -6.31 23.29 -3.25
N GLU A 60 -5.81 24.24 -2.46
CA GLU A 60 -4.39 24.25 -2.06
C GLU A 60 -4.07 23.02 -1.21
N TRP A 61 -4.88 22.74 -0.17
CA TRP A 61 -4.73 21.54 0.63
C TRP A 61 -4.94 20.27 -0.20
N GLN A 62 -5.90 20.28 -1.13
CA GLN A 62 -6.12 19.15 -2.05
C GLN A 62 -4.85 18.85 -2.88
N HIS A 63 -4.17 19.86 -3.39
CA HIS A 63 -2.93 19.70 -4.15
C HIS A 63 -1.79 19.11 -3.30
N GLU A 64 -1.65 19.55 -2.05
CA GLU A 64 -0.67 18.97 -1.11
C GLU A 64 -0.94 17.48 -0.87
N ILE A 65 -2.21 17.10 -0.64
CA ILE A 65 -2.60 15.71 -0.43
C ILE A 65 -2.29 14.85 -1.67
N CYS A 66 -2.57 15.38 -2.87
CA CYS A 66 -2.22 14.70 -4.12
C CYS A 66 -0.72 14.43 -4.24
N SER A 67 0.12 15.40 -3.85
CA SER A 67 1.58 15.20 -3.84
C SER A 67 2.02 14.10 -2.86
N GLU A 68 1.42 14.04 -1.67
CA GLU A 68 1.70 12.96 -0.71
C GLU A 68 1.25 11.59 -1.23
N MET A 69 0.14 11.53 -1.97
CA MET A 69 -0.32 10.30 -2.62
C MET A 69 0.65 9.81 -3.71
N GLU A 70 1.30 10.71 -4.45
CA GLU A 70 2.32 10.36 -5.44
C GLU A 70 3.57 9.77 -4.77
N LYS A 71 4.08 10.43 -3.72
CA LYS A 71 5.21 9.95 -2.92
C LYS A 71 4.95 8.55 -2.34
N LEU A 72 3.72 8.28 -1.88
CA LEU A 72 3.35 6.99 -1.32
C LEU A 72 3.49 5.83 -2.34
N LYS A 73 3.24 6.08 -3.64
CA LYS A 73 3.43 5.08 -4.69
C LYS A 73 4.91 4.75 -4.94
N GLY A 74 5.82 5.61 -4.46
CA GLY A 74 7.24 5.54 -4.72
C GLY A 74 7.59 5.99 -6.13
N GLU A 75 6.85 6.99 -6.65
CA GLU A 75 7.21 7.82 -7.80
C GLU A 75 7.90 9.10 -7.32
#